data_AF-A0A925MRW9-F1
#
_entry.id   AF-A0A925MRW9-F1
#
_cell.length_a   1.000
_cell.length_b   1.000
_cell.length_c   1.000
_cell.angle_alpha   90.00
_cell.angle_beta   90.00
_cell.angle_gamma   90.00
#
_symmetry.space_group_name_H-M   'P 1'
#
loop_
_entity.id
_entity.type
_entity.pdbx_description
1 polymer ?
#
loop_
_entity_poly.entity_id
_entity_poly.type
_entity_poly.pdbx_seq_one_letter_code
_entity_poly.pdbx_strand_id
1 'polypeptide(L)'
;MPHVVLVFVIAVVIIVLVKVAPRWLFSRLAANPEYLRKRKIEQDTLEQADWIGRTGLDEDTERELPRYLRRELGEFLDDRHGLRAADLQYKGIHQDVRGPAHFWQMPERAGEISFAYVEINSQGEPTCLGWGDRDLPSKNSPPENDDVS
;
A
#
# COMPACT_ATOMS: atom_id res chain seq x y z
N MET A 1 64.19 3.17 0.93
CA MET A 1 62.93 3.83 1.35
C MET A 1 61.80 3.94 0.29
N PRO A 2 62.01 3.83 -1.04
CA PRO A 2 60.88 3.93 -2.01
C PRO A 2 59.98 2.68 -2.05
N HIS A 3 60.50 1.50 -1.70
CA HIS A 3 59.74 0.25 -1.73
C HIS A 3 58.68 0.14 -0.63
N VAL A 4 58.90 0.75 0.54
CA VAL A 4 57.95 0.71 1.67
C VAL A 4 56.71 1.57 1.37
N VAL A 5 56.91 2.72 0.73
CA VAL A 5 55.81 3.61 0.32
C VAL A 5 54.94 2.95 -0.76
N LEU A 6 55.56 2.26 -1.73
CA LEU A 6 54.86 1.55 -2.78
C LEU A 6 53.95 0.43 -2.24
N VAL A 7 54.45 -0.37 -1.28
CA VAL A 7 53.68 -1.45 -0.65
C VAL A 7 52.49 -0.87 0.14
N PHE A 8 52.68 0.25 0.82
CA PHE A 8 51.61 0.89 1.58
C PHE A 8 50.49 1.44 0.68
N VAL A 9 50.85 2.06 -0.45
CA VAL A 9 49.87 2.55 -1.42
C VAL A 9 49.06 1.39 -2.02
N ILE A 10 49.73 0.29 -2.38
CA ILE A 10 49.04 -0.89 -2.93
C ILE A 10 48.08 -1.49 -1.89
N ALA A 11 48.50 -1.60 -0.63
CA ALA A 11 47.66 -2.12 0.45
C ALA A 11 46.41 -1.25 0.67
N VAL A 12 46.56 0.08 0.67
CA VAL A 12 45.43 1.01 0.83
C VAL A 12 44.45 0.90 -0.36
N VAL A 13 44.96 0.82 -1.60
CA VAL A 13 44.12 0.66 -2.79
C VAL A 13 43.33 -0.66 -2.75
N ILE A 14 43.96 -1.76 -2.34
CA ILE A 14 43.27 -3.06 -2.19
C ILE A 14 42.19 -2.98 -1.10
N ILE A 15 42.46 -2.35 0.04
CA ILE A 15 41.48 -2.21 1.12
C ILE A 15 40.28 -1.37 0.67
N VAL A 16 40.51 -0.29 -0.09
CA VAL A 16 39.44 0.55 -0.64
C VAL A 16 38.62 -0.23 -1.67
N LEU A 17 39.27 -0.98 -2.58
CA LEU A 17 38.57 -1.83 -3.55
C LEU A 17 37.73 -2.91 -2.87
N VAL A 18 38.27 -3.59 -1.86
CA VAL A 18 37.56 -4.66 -1.13
C VAL A 18 36.40 -4.12 -0.27
N LYS A 19 36.48 -2.90 0.25
CA LYS A 19 35.39 -2.31 1.06
C LYS A 19 34.34 -1.57 0.24
N VAL A 20 34.71 -0.97 -0.89
CA VAL A 20 33.80 -0.14 -1.71
C VAL A 20 33.15 -0.94 -2.83
N ALA A 21 33.85 -1.93 -3.42
CA ALA A 21 33.28 -2.75 -4.48
C ALA A 21 32.04 -3.56 -4.05
N PRO A 22 31.95 -4.14 -2.84
CA PRO A 22 30.74 -4.85 -2.43
C PRO A 22 29.54 -3.91 -2.33
N ARG A 23 29.72 -2.70 -1.79
CA ARG A 23 28.62 -1.71 -1.68
C ARG A 23 28.06 -1.31 -3.05
N TRP A 24 28.92 -1.19 -4.06
CA TRP A 24 28.49 -0.90 -5.43
C TRP A 24 27.91 -2.12 -6.15
N LEU A 25 28.47 -3.31 -5.96
CA LEU A 25 27.99 -4.55 -6.60
C LEU A 25 26.64 -5.01 -6.04
N PHE A 26 26.44 -4.89 -4.72
CA PHE A 26 25.16 -5.24 -4.07
C PHE A 26 24.04 -4.23 -4.39
N SER A 27 24.36 -2.95 -4.62
CA SER A 27 23.38 -1.96 -5.10
C SER A 27 22.91 -2.19 -6.55
N ARG A 28 23.62 -3.04 -7.30
CA ARG A 28 23.30 -3.47 -8.67
C ARG A 28 22.78 -4.91 -8.74
N LEU A 29 22.46 -5.54 -7.62
CA LEU A 29 21.58 -6.71 -7.64
C LEU A 29 20.18 -6.21 -7.97
N ALA A 30 19.95 -6.18 -9.27
CA ALA A 30 18.80 -5.67 -9.97
C ALA A 30 17.50 -5.97 -9.23
N ALA A 31 16.66 -4.95 -9.05
CA ALA A 31 15.25 -5.18 -8.85
C ALA A 31 14.79 -6.20 -9.91
N ASN A 32 14.12 -7.27 -9.46
CA ASN A 32 13.71 -8.38 -10.32
C ASN A 32 12.98 -7.79 -11.56
N PRO A 33 13.45 -8.03 -12.80
CA PRO A 33 12.85 -7.42 -13.99
C PRO A 33 11.37 -7.78 -14.13
N GLU A 34 10.95 -8.94 -13.64
CA GLU A 34 9.53 -9.30 -13.59
C GLU A 34 8.76 -8.43 -12.60
N TYR A 35 9.32 -8.17 -11.41
CA TYR A 35 8.72 -7.27 -10.43
C TYR A 35 8.56 -5.86 -11.00
N LEU A 36 9.59 -5.33 -11.67
CA LEU A 36 9.52 -4.01 -12.32
C LEU A 36 8.47 -3.98 -13.42
N ARG A 37 8.37 -5.05 -14.23
CA ARG A 37 7.34 -5.17 -15.26
C ARG A 37 5.94 -5.18 -14.66
N LYS A 38 5.71 -5.99 -13.62
CA LYS A 38 4.41 -6.06 -12.93
C LYS A 38 4.05 -4.70 -12.31
N ARG A 39 5.00 -4.04 -11.65
CA ARG A 39 4.84 -2.66 -11.14
C ARG A 39 4.47 -1.65 -12.22
N LYS A 40 5.05 -1.76 -13.40
CA LYS A 40 4.72 -0.87 -14.52
C LYS A 40 3.29 -1.10 -15.01
N ILE A 41 2.87 -2.36 -15.13
CA ILE A 41 1.49 -2.71 -15.52
C ILE A 41 0.49 -2.11 -14.52
N GLU A 42 0.76 -2.22 -13.22
CA GLU A 42 -0.08 -1.64 -12.16
C GLU A 42 -0.26 -0.11 -12.29
N GLN A 43 0.82 0.58 -12.64
CA GLN A 43 0.83 2.04 -12.70
C GLN A 43 0.21 2.57 -14.01
N ASP A 44 0.45 1.88 -15.11
CA ASP A 44 -0.02 2.29 -16.44
C ASP A 44 -1.50 1.88 -16.70
N THR A 45 -2.01 0.88 -15.96
CA THR A 45 -3.38 0.40 -16.18
C THR A 45 -4.40 1.30 -15.50
N LEU A 46 -5.34 1.82 -16.30
CA LEU A 46 -6.52 2.53 -15.80
C LEU A 46 -7.66 1.52 -15.58
N GLU A 47 -7.75 0.99 -14.36
CA GLU A 47 -8.88 0.16 -13.96
C GLU A 47 -10.19 0.96 -13.95
N GLN A 48 -11.30 0.25 -14.13
CA GLN A 48 -12.65 0.80 -14.10
C GLN A 48 -13.44 0.16 -12.96
N ALA A 49 -14.20 0.97 -12.23
CA ALA A 49 -15.16 0.53 -11.23
C ALA A 49 -16.27 1.57 -11.09
N ASP A 50 -17.46 1.14 -10.68
CA ASP A 50 -18.66 2.02 -10.63
C ASP A 50 -18.53 3.18 -9.64
N TRP A 51 -17.56 3.13 -8.73
CA TRP A 51 -17.31 4.13 -7.69
C TRP A 51 -16.19 5.12 -8.04
N ILE A 52 -15.37 4.84 -9.06
CA ILE A 52 -14.31 5.78 -9.49
C ILE A 52 -14.96 7.03 -10.10
N GLY A 53 -14.48 8.20 -9.69
CA GLY A 53 -15.00 9.53 -9.98
C GLY A 53 -16.28 9.87 -9.22
N ARG A 54 -16.70 9.07 -8.24
CA ARG A 54 -18.02 9.21 -7.60
C ARG A 54 -17.99 9.21 -6.08
N THR A 55 -16.85 8.92 -5.43
CA THR A 55 -16.82 8.84 -3.96
C THR A 55 -16.72 10.21 -3.29
N GLY A 56 -16.25 11.22 -4.02
CA GLY A 56 -15.92 12.56 -3.49
C GLY A 56 -14.43 12.77 -3.25
N LEU A 57 -13.62 11.70 -3.30
CA LEU A 57 -12.17 11.76 -3.36
C LEU A 57 -11.69 12.11 -4.77
N ASP A 58 -10.45 12.55 -4.90
CA ASP A 58 -9.81 12.67 -6.20
C ASP A 58 -9.57 11.28 -6.83
N GLU A 59 -9.63 11.22 -8.16
CA GLU A 59 -9.48 9.95 -8.88
C GLU A 59 -8.13 9.28 -8.65
N ASP A 60 -7.05 10.04 -8.37
CA ASP A 60 -5.74 9.47 -8.13
C ASP A 60 -5.74 8.69 -6.81
N THR A 61 -6.33 9.24 -5.75
CA THR A 61 -6.53 8.55 -4.47
C THR A 61 -7.43 7.32 -4.63
N GLU A 62 -8.55 7.45 -5.36
CA GLU A 62 -9.45 6.34 -5.64
C GLU A 62 -8.75 5.19 -6.38
N ARG A 63 -7.90 5.51 -7.35
CA ARG A 63 -7.12 4.53 -8.13
C ARG A 63 -5.93 3.98 -7.35
N GLU A 64 -5.43 4.71 -6.36
CA GLU A 64 -4.35 4.23 -5.50
C GLU A 64 -4.83 3.18 -4.49
N LEU A 65 -6.09 3.21 -4.05
CA LEU A 65 -6.64 2.22 -3.12
C LEU A 65 -6.50 0.76 -3.59
N PRO A 66 -6.96 0.35 -4.79
CA PRO A 66 -6.81 -1.04 -5.24
C PRO A 66 -5.33 -1.43 -5.44
N ARG A 67 -4.48 -0.49 -5.86
CA ARG A 67 -3.02 -0.72 -5.96
C ARG A 67 -2.40 -0.94 -4.58
N TYR A 68 -2.80 -0.14 -3.60
CA TYR A 68 -2.39 -0.31 -2.21
C TYR A 68 -2.79 -1.69 -1.68
N LEU A 69 -4.05 -2.09 -1.84
CA LEU A 69 -4.52 -3.39 -1.38
C LEU A 69 -3.75 -4.55 -2.03
N ARG A 70 -3.50 -4.50 -3.34
CA ARG A 70 -2.68 -5.52 -4.01
C ARG A 70 -1.26 -5.58 -3.46
N ARG A 71 -0.62 -4.45 -3.14
CA ARG A 71 0.71 -4.43 -2.49
C ARG A 71 0.67 -5.12 -1.13
N GLU A 72 -0.33 -4.83 -0.32
CA GLU A 72 -0.48 -5.40 1.03
C GLU A 72 -0.79 -6.91 1.00
N LEU A 73 -1.56 -7.35 0.00
CA LEU A 73 -1.95 -8.75 -0.18
C LEU A 73 -0.90 -9.57 -0.95
N GLY A 74 0.15 -8.93 -1.47
CA GLY A 74 1.16 -9.59 -2.30
C GLY A 74 0.64 -10.03 -3.67
N GLU A 75 -0.39 -9.35 -4.18
CA GLU A 75 -1.07 -9.65 -5.45
C GLU A 75 -0.65 -8.69 -6.55
N PHE A 76 -0.91 -9.08 -7.80
CA PHE A 76 -0.70 -8.24 -8.97
C PHE A 76 -1.90 -8.30 -9.93
N LEU A 77 -2.05 -7.24 -10.72
CA LEU A 77 -3.13 -7.08 -11.69
C LEU A 77 -3.09 -8.13 -12.82
N ASP A 78 -1.92 -8.68 -13.12
CA ASP A 78 -1.74 -9.76 -14.10
C ASP A 78 -2.09 -11.14 -13.55
N ASP A 79 -2.32 -11.27 -12.24
CA ASP A 79 -2.78 -12.50 -11.63
C ASP A 79 -4.29 -12.68 -11.85
N ARG A 80 -4.69 -13.87 -12.32
CA ARG A 80 -6.10 -14.17 -12.66
C ARG A 80 -7.06 -13.95 -11.48
N HIS A 81 -6.58 -14.21 -10.27
CA HIS A 81 -7.34 -14.12 -9.02
C HIS A 81 -6.95 -12.89 -8.18
N GLY A 82 -6.08 -12.01 -8.70
CA GLY A 82 -5.69 -10.77 -8.02
C GLY A 82 -6.88 -9.83 -7.91
N LEU A 83 -6.94 -9.10 -6.79
CA LEU A 83 -7.96 -8.10 -6.50
C LEU A 83 -8.01 -7.03 -7.59
N ARG A 84 -9.19 -6.75 -8.13
CA ARG A 84 -9.44 -5.65 -9.07
C ARG A 84 -10.23 -4.54 -8.41
N ALA A 85 -10.13 -3.33 -8.95
CA ALA A 85 -10.93 -2.20 -8.49
C ALA A 85 -12.44 -2.50 -8.51
N ALA A 86 -12.91 -3.23 -9.54
CA ALA A 86 -14.30 -3.63 -9.70
C ALA A 86 -14.80 -4.64 -8.64
N ASP A 87 -13.89 -5.34 -7.95
CA ASP A 87 -14.27 -6.28 -6.89
C ASP A 87 -14.62 -5.56 -5.58
N LEU A 88 -14.21 -4.29 -5.44
CA LEU A 88 -14.46 -3.47 -4.27
C LEU A 88 -15.85 -2.83 -4.34
N GLN A 89 -16.60 -2.94 -3.25
CA GLN A 89 -17.92 -2.31 -3.12
C GLN A 89 -17.85 -1.11 -2.19
N TYR A 90 -18.02 0.09 -2.74
CA TYR A 90 -18.08 1.31 -1.92
C TYR A 90 -19.28 1.30 -0.96
N LYS A 91 -19.03 1.61 0.32
CA LYS A 91 -20.02 1.60 1.42
C LYS A 91 -20.32 2.99 1.99
N GLY A 92 -19.72 4.04 1.43
CA GLY A 92 -19.89 5.42 1.89
C GLY A 92 -18.87 5.84 2.93
N ILE A 93 -19.13 6.99 3.55
CA ILE A 93 -18.31 7.58 4.61
C ILE A 93 -18.89 7.16 5.96
N HIS A 94 -18.04 6.69 6.86
CA HIS A 94 -18.40 6.35 8.24
C HIS A 94 -17.42 7.01 9.21
N GLN A 95 -17.85 7.21 10.45
CA GLN A 95 -17.05 7.85 11.50
C GLN A 95 -16.93 6.93 12.72
N ASP A 96 -15.70 6.78 13.21
CA ASP A 96 -15.38 6.04 14.43
C ASP A 96 -14.48 6.87 15.38
N VAL A 97 -13.92 6.23 16.40
CA VAL A 97 -12.99 6.87 17.37
C VAL A 97 -11.71 7.41 16.72
N ARG A 98 -11.36 6.94 15.51
CA ARG A 98 -10.19 7.40 14.74
C ARG A 98 -10.54 8.52 13.77
N GLY A 99 -11.82 8.81 13.57
CA GLY A 99 -12.31 9.89 12.71
C GLY A 99 -13.12 9.39 11.51
N PRO A 100 -13.48 10.28 10.58
CA PRO A 100 -14.20 9.93 9.36
C PRO A 100 -13.30 9.21 8.35
N ALA A 101 -13.86 8.23 7.65
CA ALA A 101 -13.20 7.53 6.55
C ALA A 101 -14.21 7.05 5.49
N HIS A 102 -13.78 6.99 4.23
CA HIS A 102 -14.49 6.28 3.17
C HIS A 102 -14.23 4.78 3.31
N PHE A 103 -15.23 3.94 3.06
CA PHE A 103 -15.13 2.48 3.20
C PHE A 103 -15.47 1.74 1.91
N TRP A 104 -14.74 0.66 1.66
CA TRP A 104 -15.01 -0.33 0.62
C TRP A 104 -15.02 -1.72 1.24
N GLN A 105 -16.04 -2.50 0.93
CA GLN A 105 -16.05 -3.92 1.26
C GLN A 105 -15.22 -4.69 0.23
N MET A 106 -14.30 -5.52 0.73
CA MET A 106 -13.51 -6.42 -0.08
C MET A 106 -14.31 -7.70 -0.39
N PRO A 107 -14.00 -8.42 -1.48
CA PRO A 107 -14.57 -9.75 -1.71
C PRO A 107 -14.25 -10.67 -0.54
N GLU A 108 -15.17 -11.57 -0.20
CA GLU A 108 -14.99 -12.55 0.87
C GLU A 108 -13.79 -13.45 0.56
N ARG A 109 -12.91 -13.64 1.55
CA ARG A 109 -11.70 -14.45 1.43
C ARG A 109 -11.57 -15.32 2.66
N ALA A 110 -11.35 -16.62 2.47
CA ALA A 110 -11.23 -17.60 3.55
C ALA A 110 -12.41 -17.61 4.56
N GLY A 111 -13.62 -17.19 4.14
CA GLY A 111 -14.80 -17.11 5.00
C GLY A 111 -14.95 -15.79 5.76
N GLU A 112 -14.08 -14.81 5.51
CA GLU A 112 -14.06 -13.52 6.21
C GLU A 112 -14.34 -12.36 5.24
N ILE A 113 -15.12 -11.39 5.72
CA ILE A 113 -15.36 -10.12 5.04
C ILE A 113 -14.45 -9.08 5.67
N SER A 114 -13.57 -8.48 4.86
CA SER A 114 -12.71 -7.38 5.27
C SER A 114 -13.12 -6.08 4.61
N PHE A 115 -12.72 -4.96 5.21
CA PHE A 115 -12.94 -3.63 4.67
C PHE A 115 -11.62 -2.93 4.38
N ALA A 116 -11.62 -2.17 3.29
CA ALA A 116 -10.60 -1.19 2.98
C ALA A 116 -11.15 0.21 3.28
N TYR A 117 -10.29 1.13 3.68
CA TYR A 117 -10.69 2.48 4.03
C TYR A 117 -9.68 3.54 3.60
N VAL A 118 -10.21 4.76 3.39
CA VAL A 118 -9.45 5.98 3.19
C VAL A 118 -9.85 6.98 4.27
N GLU A 119 -8.94 7.29 5.18
CA GLU A 119 -9.14 8.31 6.22
C GLU A 119 -9.16 9.70 5.62
N ILE A 120 -10.03 10.56 6.14
CA ILE A 120 -10.11 11.95 5.71
C ILE A 120 -9.98 12.91 6.89
N ASN A 121 -9.33 14.04 6.66
CA ASN A 121 -9.22 15.11 7.66
C ASN A 121 -10.53 15.92 7.77
N SER A 122 -10.53 16.96 8.62
CA SER A 122 -11.68 17.86 8.78
C SER A 122 -12.05 18.68 7.53
N GLN A 123 -11.16 18.71 6.53
CA GLN A 123 -11.38 19.35 5.23
C GLN A 123 -11.83 18.36 4.16
N GLY A 124 -11.96 17.08 4.49
CA GLY A 124 -12.32 16.01 3.56
C GLY A 124 -11.15 15.49 2.72
N GLU A 125 -9.92 15.88 3.02
CA GLU A 125 -8.74 15.43 2.27
C GLU A 125 -8.23 14.09 2.78
N PRO A 126 -7.78 13.18 1.88
CA PRO A 126 -7.29 11.88 2.27
C PRO A 126 -5.98 11.97 3.06
N THR A 127 -5.92 11.31 4.21
CA THR A 127 -4.73 11.28 5.09
C THR A 127 -4.03 9.94 5.10
N CYS A 128 -4.77 8.84 4.97
CA CYS A 128 -4.23 7.49 5.08
C CYS A 128 -5.08 6.47 4.32
N LEU A 129 -4.43 5.42 3.81
CA LEU A 129 -5.05 4.24 3.21
C LEU A 129 -4.83 3.06 4.16
N GLY A 130 -5.85 2.22 4.34
CA GLY A 130 -5.74 1.04 5.19
C GLY A 130 -6.76 -0.03 4.86
N TRP A 131 -6.62 -1.19 5.49
CA TRP A 131 -7.60 -2.29 5.41
C TRP A 131 -7.57 -3.14 6.69
N GLY A 132 -8.59 -3.96 6.90
CA GLY A 132 -8.71 -4.87 8.05
C GLY A 132 -9.67 -4.37 9.14
N ASP A 133 -9.25 -4.50 10.41
CA ASP A 133 -10.05 -4.36 11.65
C ASP A 133 -10.45 -2.91 11.97
N ARG A 134 -11.09 -2.24 11.02
CA ARG A 134 -11.82 -1.00 11.26
C ARG A 134 -13.30 -1.29 11.13
N ASP A 135 -14.00 -1.17 12.25
CA ASP A 135 -15.42 -1.47 12.31
C ASP A 135 -16.22 -0.43 11.51
N LEU A 136 -17.10 -0.91 10.62
CA LEU A 136 -18.25 -0.12 10.23
C LEU A 136 -19.13 0.05 11.48
N PRO A 137 -19.72 1.23 11.72
CA PRO A 137 -20.71 1.37 12.78
C PRO A 137 -21.80 0.32 12.56
N SER A 138 -21.84 -0.66 13.46
CA SER A 138 -22.85 -1.69 13.50
C SER A 138 -24.21 -1.01 13.50
N LYS A 139 -25.07 -1.32 12.52
CA LYS A 139 -26.48 -0.88 12.52
C LYS A 139 -27.28 -1.39 13.75
N ASN A 140 -26.64 -2.18 14.63
CA ASN A 140 -27.26 -2.85 15.77
C ASN A 140 -26.58 -2.52 17.10
N SER A 141 -26.06 -1.31 17.32
CA SER A 141 -25.85 -0.86 18.70
C SER A 141 -27.24 -0.68 19.34
N PRO A 142 -27.65 -1.52 20.31
CA PRO A 142 -28.86 -1.24 21.08
C PRO A 142 -28.65 0.09 21.82
N PRO A 143 -29.71 0.88 22.06
CA PRO A 143 -29.56 2.08 22.88
C PRO A 143 -28.96 1.67 24.22
N GLU A 144 -27.80 2.27 24.52
CA GLU A 144 -27.19 2.24 25.84
C GLU A 144 -28.24 2.81 26.79
N ASN A 145 -28.89 1.93 27.56
CA ASN A 145 -29.78 2.37 28.62
C ASN A 145 -28.91 3.05 29.66
N ASP A 146 -28.96 4.39 29.67
CA ASP A 146 -28.56 5.19 30.81
C ASP A 146 -29.45 4.80 32.00
N ASP A 147 -29.02 3.78 32.74
CA ASP A 147 -29.56 3.49 34.07
C ASP A 147 -29.19 4.66 34.99
N VAL A 148 -30.12 5.60 35.05
CA VAL A 148 -30.25 6.54 36.16
C VAL A 148 -30.62 5.74 37.40
N SER A 149 -29.72 5.74 38.39
CA SER A 149 -30.07 5.54 39.81
C SER A 149 -29.09 6.31 40.69
#